data_AF-A0A4U5M2J5-F1
#
_entry.id   AF-A0A4U5M2J5-F1
#
_cell.length_a   1.000
_cell.length_b   1.000
_cell.length_c   1.000
_cell.angle_alpha   90.00
_cell.angle_beta   90.00
_cell.angle_gamma   90.00
#
_symmetry.space_group_name_H-M   'P 1'
#
loop_
_entity.id
_entity.type
_entity.pdbx_description
1 polymer ?
#
loop_
_entity_poly.entity_id
_entity_poly.type
_entity_poly.pdbx_seq_one_letter_code
_entity_poly.pdbx_strand_id
1 'polypeptide(L)'
;MTVLRYQKTEITKYLACACSPGITIGFTLLVLGIIWFNNDPIPACNPPLAFPPLVSYLWNKCMILSIVLTLMAYSAALVVLNVATRRLRSLPSTNPKYVIFKVQQKVTKSCAVIILAFLLTWCFCHVSMYFVSILGFSAEVLDVYKTLMVIPGMLCYAQNYYIYFGTSITYREAFIYQMRAVLRCRLRACIQKNNSVLATRNCVQTISERS
;
A
#
# COMPACT_ATOMS: atom_id res chain seq x y z
N MET A 1 -26.68 1.26 20.69
CA MET A 1 -25.91 1.94 19.63
C MET A 1 -24.44 1.84 20.01
N THR A 2 -23.74 0.77 19.63
CA THR A 2 -22.33 0.60 20.01
C THR A 2 -21.49 1.31 18.97
N VAL A 3 -21.15 2.56 19.27
CA VAL A 3 -20.14 3.33 18.53
C VAL A 3 -18.90 2.45 18.39
N LEU A 4 -18.48 2.19 17.15
CA LEU A 4 -17.26 1.41 16.86
C LEU A 4 -16.11 2.06 17.65
N ARG A 5 -15.51 1.32 18.60
CA ARG A 5 -14.42 1.78 19.49
C ARG A 5 -13.29 2.50 18.74
N TYR A 6 -13.09 2.17 17.47
CA TYR A 6 -12.20 2.86 16.52
C TYR A 6 -12.35 4.39 16.49
N GLN A 7 -13.56 4.95 16.69
CA GLN A 7 -13.76 6.40 16.70
C GLN A 7 -13.20 7.10 17.96
N LYS A 8 -12.88 6.34 19.02
CA LYS A 8 -12.32 6.90 20.27
C LYS A 8 -10.79 6.80 20.34
N THR A 9 -10.17 6.02 19.46
CA THR A 9 -8.72 5.87 19.44
C THR A 9 -8.11 7.02 18.65
N GLU A 10 -7.14 7.71 19.25
CA GLU A 10 -6.36 8.72 18.52
C GLU A 10 -5.66 8.06 17.33
N ILE A 11 -6.00 8.52 16.13
CA ILE A 11 -5.51 7.95 14.88
C ILE A 11 -3.99 7.92 14.81
N THR A 12 -3.31 8.93 15.38
CA THR A 12 -1.85 9.01 15.43
C THR A 12 -1.23 7.88 16.24
N LYS A 13 -1.80 7.57 17.41
CA LYS A 13 -1.32 6.46 18.26
C LYS A 13 -1.56 5.11 17.57
N TYR A 14 -2.71 4.96 16.93
CA TYR A 14 -3.02 3.76 16.15
C TYR A 14 -2.03 3.57 15.00
N LEU A 15 -1.77 4.62 14.19
CA LEU A 15 -0.83 4.57 13.08
C LEU A 15 0.59 4.28 13.55
N ALA A 16 1.06 4.94 14.61
CA ALA A 16 2.38 4.69 15.18
C ALA A 16 2.56 3.22 15.60
N CYS A 17 1.55 2.66 16.28
CA CYS A 17 1.56 1.26 16.69
C CYS A 17 1.47 0.29 15.50
N ALA A 18 0.66 0.59 14.48
CA ALA A 18 0.51 -0.27 13.30
C ALA A 18 1.76 -0.26 12.40
N CYS A 19 2.46 0.87 12.32
CA CYS A 19 3.66 1.02 11.50
C CYS A 19 4.94 0.56 12.21
N SER A 20 4.95 0.49 13.55
CA SER A 20 6.17 0.17 14.30
C SER A 20 6.82 -1.16 13.90
N PRO A 21 6.11 -2.27 13.67
CA PRO A 21 6.78 -3.53 13.32
C PRO A 21 7.51 -3.44 11.98
N GLY A 22 6.91 -2.77 10.99
CA GLY A 22 7.52 -2.57 9.68
C GLY A 22 8.76 -1.69 9.75
N ILE A 23 8.70 -0.60 10.52
CA ILE A 23 9.83 0.31 10.73
C ILE A 23 10.98 -0.43 11.45
N THR A 24 10.67 -1.17 12.51
CA THR A 24 11.69 -1.92 13.27
C THR A 24 12.37 -2.96 12.41
N ILE A 25 11.61 -3.79 11.69
CA ILE A 25 12.18 -4.82 10.80
C ILE A 25 13.03 -4.18 9.70
N GLY A 26 12.51 -3.13 9.05
CA GLY A 26 13.23 -2.43 7.99
C GLY A 26 14.54 -1.81 8.47
N PHE A 27 14.51 -1.14 9.63
CA PHE A 27 15.71 -0.54 10.23
C PHE A 27 16.74 -1.60 10.64
N THR A 28 16.31 -2.69 11.28
CA THR A 28 17.22 -3.79 11.66
C THR A 28 17.89 -4.41 10.44
N LEU A 29 17.15 -4.68 9.36
CA LEU A 29 17.72 -5.23 8.14
C LEU A 29 18.67 -4.26 7.45
N LEU A 30 18.38 -2.96 7.47
CA LEU A 30 19.30 -1.94 6.96
C LEU A 30 20.63 -1.96 7.72
N VAL A 31 20.58 -1.95 9.06
CA VAL A 31 21.79 -2.00 9.89
C VAL A 31 22.59 -3.29 9.66
N LEU A 32 21.91 -4.45 9.61
CA LEU A 32 22.57 -5.72 9.31
C LEU A 32 23.19 -5.73 7.91
N GLY A 33 22.49 -5.16 6.91
CA GLY A 33 22.99 -5.02 5.55
C GLY A 33 24.24 -4.16 5.46
N ILE A 34 24.34 -3.09 6.26
CA ILE A 34 25.54 -2.25 6.35
C ILE A 34 26.69 -3.00 7.03
N ILE A 35 26.44 -3.68 8.16
CA ILE A 35 27.49 -4.40 8.92
C ILE A 35 28.08 -5.55 8.09
N TRP A 36 27.24 -6.26 7.33
CA TRP A 36 27.64 -7.45 6.57
C TRP A 36 27.88 -7.17 5.09
N PHE A 37 27.96 -5.89 4.71
CA PHE A 37 28.08 -5.47 3.31
C PHE A 37 29.32 -6.06 2.64
N ASN A 38 29.14 -6.64 1.46
CA ASN A 38 30.20 -7.13 0.58
C ASN A 38 30.20 -6.33 -0.74
N ASN A 39 31.38 -6.20 -1.36
CA ASN A 39 31.54 -5.48 -2.64
C ASN A 39 31.32 -6.39 -3.86
N ASP A 40 30.59 -7.48 -3.69
CA ASP A 40 30.34 -8.43 -4.78
C ASP A 40 29.35 -7.82 -5.79
N PRO A 41 29.57 -8.00 -7.10
CA PRO A 41 28.65 -7.47 -8.10
C PRO A 41 27.31 -8.19 -8.02
N ILE A 42 26.22 -7.41 -8.01
CA ILE A 42 24.85 -7.93 -8.06
C ILE A 42 24.29 -7.83 -9.48
N PRO A 43 23.52 -8.82 -9.95
CA PRO A 43 23.01 -8.81 -11.32
C PRO A 43 21.83 -7.84 -11.51
N ALA A 44 21.17 -7.44 -10.42
CA ALA A 44 20.10 -6.44 -10.45
C ALA A 44 19.97 -5.68 -9.13
N CYS A 45 19.67 -4.37 -9.23
CA CYS A 45 19.39 -3.52 -8.07
C CYS A 45 17.97 -3.76 -7.55
N ASN A 46 17.77 -4.85 -6.81
CA ASN A 46 16.49 -5.17 -6.17
C ASN A 46 16.66 -5.63 -4.72
N PRO A 47 15.63 -5.51 -3.86
CA PRO A 47 15.77 -5.83 -2.44
C PRO A 47 16.25 -7.26 -2.13
N PRO A 48 15.79 -8.32 -2.83
CA PRO A 48 16.28 -9.68 -2.60
C PRO A 48 17.78 -9.87 -2.83
N LEU A 49 18.36 -9.16 -3.83
CA LEU A 49 19.75 -9.31 -4.24
C LEU A 49 20.69 -8.26 -3.64
N ALA A 50 20.15 -7.13 -3.17
CA ALA A 50 20.95 -6.08 -2.53
C ALA A 50 21.50 -6.50 -1.16
N PHE A 51 20.92 -7.53 -0.55
CA PHE A 51 21.38 -8.05 0.73
C PHE A 51 22.44 -9.14 0.56
N PRO A 52 23.49 -9.16 1.41
CA PRO A 52 24.40 -10.29 1.53
C PRO A 52 23.64 -11.60 1.79
N PRO A 53 24.18 -12.78 1.43
CA PRO A 53 23.44 -14.04 1.47
C PRO A 53 22.76 -14.36 2.81
N LEU A 54 23.44 -14.11 3.94
CA LEU A 54 22.84 -14.31 5.26
C LEU A 54 21.68 -13.34 5.53
N VAL A 55 21.85 -12.06 5.21
CA VAL A 55 20.83 -11.03 5.44
C VAL A 55 19.62 -11.26 4.54
N SER A 56 19.85 -11.68 3.29
CA SER A 56 18.78 -12.05 2.34
C SER A 56 17.99 -13.27 2.83
N TYR A 57 18.66 -14.27 3.39
CA TYR A 57 18.03 -15.43 4.02
C TYR A 57 17.15 -15.06 5.22
N LEU A 58 17.68 -14.23 6.14
CA LEU A 58 16.95 -13.73 7.29
C LEU A 58 15.75 -12.88 6.87
N TRP A 59 15.94 -11.98 5.90
CA TRP A 59 14.87 -11.18 5.32
C TRP A 59 13.73 -12.06 4.80
N ASN A 60 14.03 -13.05 3.95
CA ASN A 60 12.99 -13.90 3.38
C ASN A 60 12.19 -14.66 4.47
N LYS A 61 12.86 -15.14 5.53
CA LYS A 61 12.17 -15.76 6.68
C LYS A 61 11.27 -14.79 7.43
N CYS A 62 11.75 -13.58 7.71
CA CYS A 62 10.94 -12.54 8.35
C CYS A 62 9.71 -12.18 7.50
N MET A 63 9.86 -12.17 6.17
CA MET A 63 8.76 -11.90 5.27
C MET A 63 7.71 -13.02 5.25
N ILE A 64 8.13 -14.29 5.26
CA ILE A 64 7.23 -15.44 5.38
C ILE A 64 6.46 -15.40 6.71
N LEU A 65 7.14 -15.10 7.83
CA LEU A 65 6.49 -14.94 9.12
C LEU A 65 5.43 -13.83 9.07
N SER A 66 5.78 -12.69 8.47
CA SER A 66 4.86 -11.56 8.30
C SER A 66 3.65 -11.92 7.44
N ILE A 67 3.82 -12.75 6.40
CA ILE A 67 2.73 -13.28 5.59
C ILE A 67 1.78 -14.13 6.43
N VAL A 68 2.31 -15.05 7.24
CA VAL A 68 1.50 -15.91 8.11
C VAL A 68 0.69 -15.06 9.11
N LEU A 69 1.34 -14.09 9.77
CA LEU A 69 0.66 -13.16 10.69
C LEU A 69 -0.44 -12.35 9.99
N THR A 70 -0.17 -11.86 8.78
CA THR A 70 -1.11 -11.07 7.98
C THR A 70 -2.32 -11.91 7.56
N LEU A 71 -2.10 -13.14 7.10
CA LEU A 71 -3.19 -14.06 6.74
C LEU A 71 -4.04 -14.42 7.95
N MET A 72 -3.44 -14.62 9.13
CA MET A 72 -4.21 -14.84 10.37
C MET A 72 -5.06 -13.63 10.73
N ALA A 73 -4.50 -12.42 10.69
CA ALA A 73 -5.23 -11.19 10.98
C ALA A 73 -6.40 -10.96 10.00
N TYR A 74 -6.17 -11.16 8.70
CA TYR A 74 -7.19 -11.06 7.68
C TYR A 74 -8.27 -12.14 7.82
N SER A 75 -7.90 -13.38 8.12
CA SER A 75 -8.85 -14.46 8.36
C SER A 75 -9.73 -14.15 9.58
N ALA A 76 -9.14 -13.68 10.67
CA ALA A 76 -9.88 -13.26 11.86
C ALA A 76 -10.85 -12.11 11.54
N ALA A 77 -10.39 -11.09 10.80
CA ALA A 77 -11.23 -9.98 10.37
C ALA A 77 -12.42 -10.46 9.50
N LEU A 78 -12.17 -11.35 8.54
CA LEU A 78 -13.23 -11.95 7.72
C LEU A 78 -14.21 -12.78 8.56
N VAL A 79 -13.75 -13.58 9.52
CA VAL A 79 -14.62 -14.35 10.40
C VAL A 79 -15.53 -13.42 11.21
N VAL A 80 -14.96 -12.40 11.84
CA VAL A 80 -15.72 -11.41 12.63
C VAL A 80 -16.75 -10.69 11.74
N LEU A 81 -16.32 -10.22 10.56
CA LEU A 81 -17.20 -9.54 9.60
C LEU A 81 -18.31 -10.46 9.09
N ASN A 82 -18.01 -11.72 8.78
CA ASN A 82 -19.00 -12.69 8.32
C ASN A 82 -20.01 -13.04 9.41
N VAL A 83 -19.56 -13.25 10.65
CA VAL A 83 -20.46 -13.49 11.80
C VAL A 83 -21.38 -12.28 12.02
N ALA A 84 -20.83 -11.06 11.99
CA ALA A 84 -21.63 -9.84 12.10
C ALA A 84 -22.64 -9.70 10.94
N THR A 85 -22.19 -9.95 9.71
CA THR A 85 -23.03 -9.90 8.51
C THR A 85 -24.18 -10.91 8.58
N ARG A 86 -23.93 -12.14 9.02
CA ARG A 86 -24.97 -13.18 9.22
C ARG A 86 -26.01 -12.75 10.26
N ARG A 87 -25.58 -12.16 11.39
CA ARG A 87 -26.47 -11.65 12.44
C ARG A 87 -27.35 -10.48 11.97
N LEU A 88 -26.85 -9.67 11.05
CA LEU A 88 -27.61 -8.53 10.51
C LEU A 88 -28.52 -8.92 9.34
N ARG A 89 -28.19 -9.98 8.59
CA ARG A 89 -29.02 -10.49 7.49
C ARG A 89 -30.39 -10.98 7.95
N SER A 90 -30.50 -11.45 9.19
CA SER A 90 -31.78 -11.89 9.78
C SER A 90 -32.69 -10.74 10.22
N LEU A 91 -32.28 -9.48 10.05
CA LEU A 91 -33.10 -8.31 10.42
C LEU A 91 -34.02 -7.87 9.28
N PRO A 92 -35.23 -7.36 9.59
CA PRO A 92 -36.14 -6.78 8.59
C PRO A 92 -35.54 -5.55 7.89
N SER A 93 -35.90 -5.33 6.62
CA SER A 93 -35.42 -4.20 5.80
C SER A 93 -35.81 -2.82 6.33
N THR A 94 -36.85 -2.74 7.16
CA THR A 94 -37.31 -1.54 7.85
C THR A 94 -36.47 -1.16 9.06
N ASN A 95 -35.57 -2.04 9.52
CA ASN A 95 -34.73 -1.75 10.67
C ASN A 95 -33.57 -0.81 10.27
N PRO A 96 -33.29 0.27 11.03
CA PRO A 96 -32.15 1.15 10.74
C PRO A 96 -30.79 0.42 10.72
N LYS A 97 -30.67 -0.73 11.38
CA LYS A 97 -29.48 -1.60 11.32
C LYS A 97 -29.25 -2.24 9.95
N TYR A 98 -30.25 -2.28 9.07
CA TYR A 98 -30.11 -2.76 7.70
C TYR A 98 -29.20 -1.86 6.85
N VAL A 99 -29.16 -0.55 7.13
CA VAL A 99 -28.19 0.36 6.50
C VAL A 99 -26.76 -0.01 6.89
N ILE A 100 -26.55 -0.35 8.17
CA ILE A 100 -25.25 -0.82 8.69
C ILE A 100 -24.82 -2.12 8.00
N PHE A 101 -25.76 -3.03 7.75
CA PHE A 101 -25.50 -4.27 6.99
C PHE A 101 -24.95 -3.99 5.59
N LYS A 102 -25.55 -3.07 4.82
CA LYS A 102 -25.07 -2.72 3.47
C LYS A 102 -23.65 -2.16 3.51
N VAL A 103 -23.33 -1.34 4.50
CA VAL A 103 -21.96 -0.81 4.70
C VAL A 103 -21.00 -1.95 5.04
N GLN A 104 -21.35 -2.82 5.98
CA GLN A 104 -20.52 -3.97 6.36
C GLN A 104 -20.27 -4.92 5.18
N GLN A 105 -21.29 -5.24 4.39
CA GLN A 105 -21.16 -6.10 3.22
C GLN A 105 -20.14 -5.55 2.19
N LYS A 106 -20.14 -4.23 1.99
CA LYS A 106 -19.18 -3.57 1.10
C LYS A 106 -17.75 -3.61 1.64
N VAL A 107 -17.58 -3.43 2.94
CA VAL A 107 -16.28 -3.59 3.63
C VAL A 107 -15.77 -5.03 3.49
N THR A 108 -16.62 -6.02 3.77
CA THR A 108 -16.28 -7.45 3.64
C THR A 108 -15.86 -7.82 2.23
N LYS A 109 -16.57 -7.35 1.18
CA LYS A 109 -16.18 -7.56 -0.22
C LYS A 109 -14.81 -6.97 -0.51
N SER A 110 -14.53 -5.75 -0.04
CA SER A 110 -13.23 -5.10 -0.23
C SER A 110 -12.10 -5.88 0.44
N CYS A 111 -12.30 -6.30 1.70
CA CYS A 111 -11.33 -7.11 2.44
C CYS A 111 -11.04 -8.44 1.72
N ALA A 112 -12.06 -9.13 1.22
CA ALA A 112 -11.88 -10.39 0.49
C ALA A 112 -11.03 -10.19 -0.79
N VAL A 113 -11.27 -9.10 -1.54
CA VAL A 113 -10.48 -8.78 -2.73
C VAL A 113 -9.02 -8.44 -2.38
N ILE A 114 -8.79 -7.71 -1.28
CA ILE A 114 -7.42 -7.41 -0.79
C ILE A 114 -6.67 -8.69 -0.44
N ILE A 115 -7.33 -9.62 0.25
CA ILE A 115 -6.72 -10.91 0.64
C ILE A 115 -6.34 -11.72 -0.59
N LEU A 116 -7.26 -11.82 -1.57
CA LEU A 116 -6.98 -12.53 -2.81
C LEU A 116 -5.81 -11.90 -3.56
N ALA A 117 -5.79 -10.57 -3.69
CA ALA A 117 -4.70 -9.85 -4.35
C ALA A 117 -3.36 -10.06 -3.62
N PHE A 118 -3.34 -10.01 -2.29
CA PHE A 118 -2.16 -10.30 -1.46
C PHE A 118 -1.66 -11.74 -1.64
N LEU A 119 -2.55 -12.72 -1.73
CA LEU A 119 -2.20 -14.12 -1.96
C LEU A 119 -1.53 -14.32 -3.33
N LEU A 120 -2.09 -13.71 -4.38
CA LEU A 120 -1.60 -13.86 -5.76
C LEU A 120 -0.34 -13.03 -6.06
N THR A 121 -0.03 -12.04 -5.24
CA THR A 121 1.15 -11.19 -5.40
C THR A 121 2.20 -11.55 -4.35
N TRP A 122 2.13 -10.94 -3.18
CA TRP A 122 3.16 -10.99 -2.14
C TRP A 122 3.40 -12.40 -1.57
N CYS A 123 2.33 -13.10 -1.24
CA CYS A 123 2.42 -14.46 -0.70
C CYS A 123 3.04 -15.39 -1.74
N PHE A 124 2.55 -15.36 -2.98
CA PHE A 124 3.11 -16.14 -4.09
C PHE A 124 4.62 -15.88 -4.23
N CYS A 125 5.07 -14.62 -4.26
CA CYS A 125 6.48 -14.27 -4.40
C CYS A 125 7.37 -14.92 -3.35
N HIS A 126 7.05 -14.73 -2.07
CA HIS A 126 7.91 -15.19 -0.98
C HIS A 126 7.86 -16.69 -0.78
N VAL A 127 6.68 -17.29 -0.93
CA VAL A 127 6.52 -18.75 -0.84
C VAL A 127 7.25 -19.42 -1.99
N SER A 128 7.11 -18.91 -3.22
CA SER A 128 7.79 -19.49 -4.37
C SER A 128 9.31 -19.33 -4.29
N MET A 129 9.82 -18.15 -3.88
CA MET A 129 11.26 -17.94 -3.65
C MET A 129 11.81 -18.90 -2.59
N TYR A 130 11.06 -19.15 -1.52
CA TYR A 130 11.44 -20.13 -0.50
C TYR A 130 11.53 -21.55 -1.08
N PHE A 131 10.51 -21.99 -1.82
CA PHE A 131 10.51 -23.30 -2.46
C PHE A 131 11.65 -23.46 -3.46
N VAL A 132 11.91 -22.46 -4.30
CA VAL A 132 13.02 -22.51 -5.27
C VAL A 132 14.37 -22.55 -4.55
N SER A 133 14.51 -21.85 -3.42
CA SER A 133 15.76 -21.87 -2.63
C SER A 133 16.09 -23.23 -2.00
N ILE A 134 15.08 -24.05 -1.68
CA ILE A 134 15.30 -25.40 -1.10
C ILE A 134 15.52 -26.48 -2.16
N LEU A 135 15.17 -26.23 -3.43
CA LEU A 135 15.31 -27.19 -4.53
C LEU A 135 16.76 -27.32 -5.05
N GLY A 136 17.70 -26.52 -4.54
CA GLY A 136 19.13 -26.68 -4.83
C GLY A 136 19.53 -26.29 -6.25
N PHE A 137 18.80 -25.37 -6.90
CA PHE A 137 19.18 -24.81 -8.19
C PHE A 137 20.52 -24.04 -8.12
N SER A 138 21.15 -23.82 -9.28
CA SER A 138 22.36 -22.99 -9.38
C SER A 138 22.07 -21.54 -8.93
N ALA A 139 23.11 -20.86 -8.44
CA ALA A 139 23.01 -19.48 -7.96
C ALA A 139 22.49 -18.52 -9.05
N GLU A 140 22.93 -18.71 -10.29
CA GLU A 140 22.49 -17.91 -11.45
C GLU A 140 20.98 -18.02 -11.70
N VAL A 141 20.44 -19.24 -11.70
CA VAL A 141 19.00 -19.47 -11.87
C VAL A 141 18.21 -18.85 -10.72
N LEU A 142 18.71 -18.99 -9.50
CA LEU A 142 18.08 -18.42 -8.31
C LEU A 142 18.02 -16.88 -8.37
N ASP A 143 19.07 -16.22 -8.86
CA ASP A 143 19.13 -14.76 -8.92
C ASP A 143 18.25 -14.17 -10.04
N VAL A 144 18.18 -14.84 -11.18
CA VAL A 144 17.19 -14.54 -12.23
C VAL A 144 15.77 -14.70 -11.67
N TYR A 145 15.52 -15.80 -10.96
CA TYR A 145 14.21 -16.07 -10.37
C TYR A 145 13.79 -15.01 -9.35
N LYS A 146 14.67 -14.66 -8.41
CA LYS A 146 14.44 -13.58 -7.43
C LYS A 146 14.11 -12.26 -8.13
N THR A 147 14.84 -11.92 -9.20
CA THR A 147 14.62 -10.70 -9.97
C THR A 147 13.23 -10.68 -10.61
N LEU A 148 12.76 -11.80 -11.17
CA LEU A 148 11.42 -11.89 -11.76
C LEU A 148 10.31 -11.82 -10.70
N MET A 149 10.53 -12.39 -9.51
CA MET A 149 9.55 -12.36 -8.42
C MET A 149 9.36 -10.96 -7.81
N VAL A 150 10.25 -10.02 -8.08
CA VAL A 150 10.04 -8.60 -7.71
C VAL A 150 8.83 -8.02 -8.43
N ILE A 151 8.55 -8.40 -9.68
CA ILE A 151 7.44 -7.85 -10.47
C ILE A 151 6.08 -8.07 -9.77
N PRO A 152 5.67 -9.31 -9.44
CA PRO A 152 4.44 -9.52 -8.67
C PRO A 152 4.51 -8.88 -7.28
N GLY A 153 5.69 -8.82 -6.64
CA GLY A 153 5.87 -8.12 -5.36
C GLY A 153 5.55 -6.62 -5.45
N MET A 154 5.94 -5.95 -6.54
CA MET A 154 5.66 -4.53 -6.76
C MET A 154 4.16 -4.24 -6.95
N LEU A 155 3.41 -5.18 -7.52
CA LEU A 155 1.95 -5.03 -7.62
C LEU A 155 1.28 -4.94 -6.25
N CYS A 156 1.82 -5.63 -5.24
CA CYS A 156 1.29 -5.59 -3.88
C CYS A 156 1.33 -4.17 -3.27
N TYR A 157 2.32 -3.35 -3.64
CA TYR A 157 2.40 -1.97 -3.14
C TYR A 157 1.31 -1.06 -3.71
N ALA A 158 0.87 -1.31 -4.94
CA ALA A 158 -0.13 -0.49 -5.62
C ALA A 158 -1.56 -1.04 -5.50
N GLN A 159 -1.75 -2.34 -5.25
CA GLN A 159 -3.06 -2.99 -5.32
C GLN A 159 -4.12 -2.34 -4.43
N ASN A 160 -3.74 -1.92 -3.21
CA ASN A 160 -4.68 -1.34 -2.25
C ASN A 160 -5.35 -0.08 -2.80
N TYR A 161 -4.60 0.75 -3.52
CA TYR A 161 -5.15 1.93 -4.19
C TYR A 161 -6.26 1.54 -5.18
N TYR A 162 -5.96 0.63 -6.12
CA TYR A 162 -6.91 0.24 -7.17
C TYR A 162 -8.13 -0.48 -6.60
N ILE A 163 -7.92 -1.36 -5.61
CA ILE A 163 -9.01 -2.08 -4.96
C ILE A 163 -9.93 -1.10 -4.24
N TYR A 164 -9.40 -0.20 -3.40
CA TYR A 164 -10.24 0.79 -2.72
C TYR A 164 -10.94 1.74 -3.69
N PHE A 165 -10.27 2.14 -4.77
CA PHE A 165 -10.89 2.95 -5.82
C PHE A 165 -12.07 2.25 -6.49
N GLY A 166 -11.96 0.94 -6.75
CA GLY A 166 -13.02 0.12 -7.33
C GLY A 166 -14.17 -0.20 -6.34
N THR A 167 -13.83 -0.54 -5.09
CA THR A 167 -14.79 -1.08 -4.13
C THR A 167 -15.38 -0.06 -3.16
N SER A 168 -14.70 1.07 -2.91
CA SER A 168 -15.11 2.11 -1.96
C SER A 168 -15.46 3.42 -2.66
N ILE A 169 -16.76 3.69 -2.78
CA ILE A 169 -17.29 4.95 -3.33
C ILE A 169 -16.77 6.15 -2.54
N THR A 170 -16.81 6.09 -1.20
CA THR A 170 -16.33 7.17 -0.33
C THR A 170 -14.85 7.46 -0.55
N TYR A 171 -14.03 6.42 -0.69
CA TYR A 171 -12.60 6.58 -0.99
C TYR A 171 -12.40 7.22 -2.37
N ARG A 172 -13.10 6.71 -3.38
CA ARG A 172 -13.02 7.23 -4.76
C ARG A 172 -13.44 8.69 -4.85
N GLU A 173 -14.54 9.07 -4.22
CA GLU A 173 -15.03 10.46 -4.20
C GLU A 173 -14.04 11.39 -3.51
N ALA A 174 -13.50 10.99 -2.35
CA ALA A 174 -12.49 11.76 -1.64
C ALA A 174 -11.21 11.93 -2.48
N PHE A 175 -10.74 10.88 -3.15
CA PHE A 175 -9.59 10.94 -4.05
C PHE A 175 -9.84 11.88 -5.22
N ILE A 176 -10.97 11.76 -5.91
CA ILE A 176 -11.34 12.64 -7.03
C ILE A 176 -11.44 14.10 -6.56
N TYR A 177 -12.01 14.34 -5.39
CA TYR A 177 -12.09 15.68 -4.79
C TYR A 177 -10.69 16.26 -4.57
N GLN A 178 -9.79 15.52 -3.93
CA GLN A 178 -8.41 15.95 -3.68
C GLN A 178 -7.66 16.21 -4.99
N MET A 179 -7.80 15.33 -5.98
CA MET A 179 -7.19 15.50 -7.30
C MET A 179 -7.70 16.75 -8.01
N ARG A 180 -9.02 17.00 -7.98
CA ARG A 180 -9.61 18.23 -8.53
C ARG A 180 -9.11 19.47 -7.78
N ALA A 181 -8.97 19.42 -6.47
CA ALA A 181 -8.44 20.51 -5.68
C ALA A 181 -6.98 20.83 -6.06
N VAL A 182 -6.13 19.81 -6.18
CA VAL A 182 -4.73 19.97 -6.63
C VAL A 182 -4.68 20.56 -8.04
N LEU A 183 -5.47 20.04 -8.98
CA LEU A 183 -5.51 20.53 -10.35
C LEU A 183 -6.05 21.97 -10.43
N ARG A 184 -7.10 22.31 -9.66
CA ARG A 184 -7.65 23.68 -9.61
C ARG A 184 -6.71 24.67 -8.93
N CYS A 185 -6.05 24.29 -7.85
CA CYS A 185 -5.06 25.12 -7.17
C CYS A 185 -3.83 25.33 -8.05
N ARG A 186 -3.37 24.30 -8.79
CA ARG A 186 -2.30 24.43 -9.78
C ARG A 186 -2.74 25.28 -10.97
N LEU A 187 -3.97 25.13 -11.47
CA LEU A 187 -4.50 26.02 -12.51
C LEU A 187 -4.56 27.47 -12.03
N ARG A 188 -5.06 27.75 -10.81
CA ARG A 188 -5.07 29.11 -10.26
C ARG A 188 -3.66 29.67 -10.09
N ALA A 189 -2.70 28.88 -9.59
CA ALA A 189 -1.31 29.30 -9.48
C ALA A 189 -0.67 29.59 -10.86
N CYS A 190 -0.97 28.77 -11.89
CA CYS A 190 -0.51 29.00 -13.26
C CYS A 190 -1.18 30.23 -13.90
N ILE A 191 -2.49 30.45 -13.70
CA ILE A 191 -3.22 31.63 -14.20
C ILE A 191 -2.71 32.90 -13.51
N GLN A 192 -2.50 32.87 -12.19
CA GLN A 192 -1.98 34.01 -11.45
C GLN A 192 -0.54 34.35 -11.87
N LYS A 193 0.29 33.33 -12.17
CA LYS A 193 1.63 33.51 -12.73
C LYS A 193 1.61 34.02 -14.17
N ASN A 194 0.64 33.62 -15.00
CA ASN A 194 0.49 34.15 -16.36
C ASN A 194 -0.02 35.59 -16.36
N ASN A 195 -0.92 35.97 -15.45
CA ASN A 195 -1.41 37.35 -15.35
C ASN A 195 -0.35 38.32 -14.80
N SER A 196 0.51 37.88 -13.89
CA SER A 196 1.64 38.71 -13.45
C SER A 196 2.72 38.88 -14.53
N VAL A 197 2.93 37.87 -15.40
CA VAL A 197 3.85 37.95 -16.54
C VAL A 197 3.25 38.72 -17.73
N LEU A 198 1.94 38.65 -17.98
CA LEU A 198 1.27 39.49 -18.99
C LEU A 198 1.19 40.97 -18.57
N ALA A 199 1.05 41.25 -17.27
CA ALA A 199 1.12 42.61 -16.75
C ALA A 199 2.52 43.24 -16.90
N THR A 200 3.59 42.43 -16.89
CA THR A 200 4.96 42.94 -17.11
C THR A 200 5.25 43.21 -18.59
N ARG A 201 4.67 42.45 -19.53
CA ARG A 201 4.89 42.70 -20.97
C ARG A 201 4.24 43.98 -21.48
N ASN A 202 3.09 44.38 -20.94
CA ASN A 202 2.42 45.63 -21.33
C ASN A 202 3.02 46.89 -20.69
N CYS A 203 3.79 46.74 -19.60
CA CYS A 203 4.47 47.87 -18.94
C CYS A 203 5.82 48.22 -19.61
N VAL A 204 6.47 47.27 -20.29
CA VAL A 204 7.74 47.52 -20.98
C VAL A 204 7.55 48.17 -22.36
N GLN A 205 6.44 47.92 -23.06
CA GLN A 205 6.17 48.57 -24.35
C GLN A 205 5.71 50.03 -24.23
N THR A 206 5.14 50.45 -23.10
CA THR A 206 4.73 51.85 -22.90
C THR A 206 5.85 52.80 -22.48
N ILE A 207 7.04 52.27 -22.14
CA ILE A 207 8.21 53.09 -21.76
C ILE A 207 9.09 53.42 -22.98
N SER A 208 9.03 52.64 -24.06
CA SER A 208 9.88 52.84 -25.25
C SER A 208 9.31 53.82 -26.29
N GLU A 209 8.08 54.29 -26.15
CA GLU A 209 7.48 55.32 -27.05
C GLU A 209 7.43 56.71 -26.39
N ARG A 210 8.12 56.90 -25.26
CA ARG A 210 8.23 58.18 -24.53
C ARG A 210 9.65 58.59 -24.18
N SER A 211 10.64 58.06 -24.89
CA SER A 211 12.05 58.52 -24.83
C SER A 211 12.50 58.99 -26.19
#